data_AF-A0A520F516-F1
#
_entry.id   AF-A0A520F516-F1
#
_cell.length_a   1.000
_cell.length_b   1.000
_cell.length_c   1.000
_cell.angle_alpha   90.00
_cell.angle_beta   90.00
_cell.angle_gamma   90.00
#
_symmetry.space_group_name_H-M   'P 1'
#
loop_
_entity.id
_entity.type
_entity.pdbx_description
1 polymer ?
#
loop_
_entity_poly.entity_id
_entity_poly.type
_entity_poly.pdbx_seq_one_letter_code
_entity_poly.pdbx_strand_id
1 'polypeptide(L)'
;MTRDTHAMLAFATKWSRFGGGDEYILPEFGITPTVFYQRILAMVTSTLINEVDFATRTHLREFCSHKIVQARATPAVQVSR
;
A
#
# COMPACT_ATOMS: atom_id res chain seq x y z
N MET A 1 -15.44 0.10 -11.00
CA MET A 1 -14.21 0.38 -10.22
C MET A 1 -14.63 0.73 -8.80
N THR A 2 -15.02 -0.23 -7.95
CA THR A 2 -16.08 0.19 -7.00
C THR A 2 -16.16 -0.42 -5.61
N ARG A 3 -15.38 -1.43 -5.19
CA ARG A 3 -15.38 -1.85 -3.77
C ARG A 3 -13.99 -2.13 -3.24
N ASP A 4 -13.21 -2.88 -4.01
CA ASP A 4 -11.85 -3.28 -3.63
C ASP A 4 -10.93 -2.06 -3.49
N THR A 5 -11.03 -1.09 -4.40
CA THR A 5 -10.25 0.17 -4.41
C THR A 5 -10.43 0.98 -3.12
N HIS A 6 -11.67 1.17 -2.66
CA HIS A 6 -11.97 1.93 -1.44
C HIS A 6 -11.55 1.14 -0.19
N ALA A 7 -11.74 -0.18 -0.20
CA ALA A 7 -11.29 -1.05 0.89
C ALA A 7 -9.76 -1.04 1.04
N MET A 8 -9.02 -1.13 -0.08
CA MET A 8 -7.56 -1.04 -0.11
C MET A 8 -7.07 0.31 0.44
N LEU A 9 -7.74 1.40 0.06
CA LEU A 9 -7.37 2.75 0.51
C LEU A 9 -7.67 2.95 1.99
N ALA A 10 -8.84 2.53 2.47
CA ALA A 10 -9.20 2.59 3.89
C ALA A 10 -8.23 1.75 4.75
N PHE A 11 -7.86 0.56 4.26
CA PHE A 11 -6.86 -0.29 4.88
C PHE A 11 -5.50 0.43 4.96
N ALA A 12 -5.02 0.98 3.85
CA ALA A 12 -3.74 1.67 3.81
C ALA A 12 -3.70 2.90 4.73
N THR A 13 -4.76 3.70 4.75
CA THR A 13 -4.88 4.84 5.67
C THR A 13 -4.81 4.38 7.12
N LYS A 14 -5.57 3.34 7.49
CA LYS A 14 -5.60 2.78 8.85
C LYS A 14 -4.22 2.27 9.30
N TRP A 15 -3.52 1.55 8.42
CA TRP A 15 -2.28 0.83 8.75
C TRP A 15 -1.00 1.60 8.47
N SER A 16 -1.03 2.69 7.71
CA SER A 16 0.16 3.49 7.39
C SER A 16 0.93 3.96 8.63
N ARG A 17 0.22 4.34 9.69
CA ARG A 17 0.80 4.74 10.99
C ARG A 17 1.41 3.60 11.81
N PHE A 18 1.12 2.35 11.44
CA PHE A 18 1.61 1.14 12.11
C PHE A 18 2.59 0.35 11.23
N GLY A 19 3.08 0.95 10.14
CA GLY A 19 4.04 0.29 9.25
C GLY A 19 3.41 -0.56 8.15
N GLY A 20 2.10 -0.49 7.91
CA GLY A 20 1.47 -0.95 6.66
C GLY A 20 0.67 -2.26 6.72
N GLY A 21 0.81 -3.05 7.79
CA GLY A 21 0.01 -4.27 8.00
C GLY A 21 0.21 -5.35 6.93
N ASP A 22 1.45 -5.53 6.49
CA ASP A 22 1.82 -6.38 5.33
C ASP A 22 1.32 -7.82 5.49
N GLU A 23 1.28 -8.33 6.72
CA GLU A 23 0.82 -9.68 7.06
C GLU A 23 -0.67 -9.91 6.79
N TYR A 24 -1.49 -8.86 6.76
CA TYR A 24 -2.93 -8.97 6.50
C TYR A 24 -3.29 -8.75 5.04
N ILE A 25 -2.36 -8.23 4.23
CA ILE A 25 -2.65 -7.88 2.84
C ILE A 25 -3.01 -9.11 2.00
N LEU A 26 -2.25 -10.20 2.12
CA LEU A 26 -2.48 -11.40 1.33
C LEU A 26 -3.80 -12.12 1.73
N PRO A 27 -4.10 -12.34 3.03
CA PRO A 27 -5.39 -12.91 3.44
C PRO A 27 -6.60 -12.06 3.05
N GLU A 28 -6.50 -10.73 3.13
CA GLU A 28 -7.63 -9.83 2.91
C GLU A 28 -7.88 -9.54 1.42
N PHE A 29 -6.82 -9.35 0.63
CA PHE A 29 -6.93 -8.88 -0.76
C PHE A 29 -6.45 -9.88 -1.82
N GLY A 30 -5.89 -11.03 -1.40
CA GLY A 30 -5.41 -12.06 -2.33
C GLY A 30 -4.23 -11.63 -3.21
N ILE A 31 -3.51 -10.56 -2.83
CA ILE A 31 -2.36 -10.03 -3.57
C ILE A 31 -1.17 -9.84 -2.64
N THR A 32 0.04 -9.80 -3.20
CA THR A 32 1.24 -9.55 -2.41
C THR A 32 1.31 -8.09 -1.93
N PRO A 33 2.01 -7.81 -0.81
CA PRO A 33 2.22 -6.44 -0.33
C PRO A 33 2.76 -5.49 -1.40
N THR A 34 3.72 -5.94 -2.21
CA THR A 34 4.30 -5.14 -3.29
C THR A 34 3.25 -4.72 -4.32
N VAL A 35 2.39 -5.65 -4.76
CA VAL A 35 1.31 -5.35 -5.72
C VAL A 35 0.26 -4.43 -5.09
N PHE A 36 -0.04 -4.63 -3.81
CA PHE A 36 -0.96 -3.78 -3.06
C PHE A 36 -0.49 -2.31 -3.01
N TYR A 37 0.77 -2.07 -2.63
CA TYR A 37 1.33 -0.71 -2.58
C TYR A 37 1.47 -0.07 -3.96
N GLN A 38 1.79 -0.84 -5.00
CA GLN A 38 1.80 -0.33 -6.38
C GLN A 38 0.43 0.15 -6.83
N ARG A 39 -0.62 -0.61 -6.50
CA ARG A 39 -2.01 -0.23 -6.84
C ARG A 39 -2.41 1.04 -6.10
N ILE A 40 -2.12 1.16 -4.81
CA ILE A 40 -2.42 2.39 -4.05
C ILE A 40 -1.66 3.57 -4.62
N LEU A 41 -0.36 3.42 -4.91
CA LEU A 41 0.43 4.49 -5.50
C LEU A 41 -0.17 4.98 -6.83
N ALA A 42 -0.59 4.06 -7.70
CA ALA A 42 -1.28 4.43 -8.94
C ALA A 42 -2.60 5.17 -8.69
N MET A 43 -3.38 4.74 -7.69
CA MET A 43 -4.65 5.36 -7.31
C MET A 43 -4.48 6.77 -6.73
N VAL A 44 -3.52 6.96 -5.82
CA VAL A 44 -3.24 8.28 -5.21
C VAL A 44 -2.42 9.19 -6.11
N THR A 45 -1.94 8.70 -7.25
CA THR A 45 -1.28 9.53 -8.28
C THR A 45 -2.28 9.94 -9.35
N SER A 46 -3.14 9.01 -9.79
CA SER A 46 -4.23 9.29 -10.73
C SER A 46 -5.36 10.10 -10.05
N THR A 47 -5.98 11.02 -10.77
CA THR A 47 -7.07 11.91 -10.30
C THR A 47 -8.39 11.16 -10.02
N LEU A 48 -8.33 9.85 -9.79
CA LEU A 48 -9.49 8.97 -9.65
C LEU A 48 -10.13 9.00 -8.25
N ILE A 49 -9.47 9.60 -7.25
CA ILE A 49 -9.98 9.63 -5.88
C ILE A 49 -9.97 11.06 -5.35
N ASN A 50 -11.05 11.80 -5.63
CA ASN A 50 -11.36 13.08 -4.99
C ASN A 50 -11.86 12.91 -3.54
N GLU A 51 -12.01 11.68 -3.07
CA GLU A 51 -12.55 11.35 -1.73
C GLU A 51 -11.50 11.38 -0.61
N VAL A 52 -10.21 11.53 -0.94
CA VAL A 52 -9.13 11.60 0.04
C VAL A 52 -8.51 12.98 0.05
N ASP A 53 -8.38 13.55 1.24
CA ASP A 53 -7.77 14.86 1.43
C ASP A 53 -6.31 14.89 0.93
N PHE A 54 -5.84 16.09 0.58
CA PHE A 54 -4.52 16.28 0.00
C PHE A 54 -3.37 15.81 0.91
N ALA A 55 -3.50 15.95 2.22
CA ALA A 55 -2.48 15.56 3.18
C ALA A 55 -2.37 14.04 3.27
N THR A 56 -3.49 13.34 3.38
CA THR A 56 -3.56 11.87 3.36
C THR A 56 -3.05 11.32 2.02
N ARG A 57 -3.40 11.95 0.90
CA ARG A 57 -2.90 11.57 -0.44
C ARG A 57 -1.37 11.67 -0.51
N THR A 58 -0.81 12.75 -0.01
CA THR A 58 0.65 12.99 0.00
C THR A 58 1.37 11.97 0.88
N HIS A 59 0.85 11.77 2.10
CA HIS A 59 1.38 10.78 3.04
C HIS A 59 1.38 9.36 2.47
N LEU A 60 0.25 8.92 1.90
CA LEU A 60 0.14 7.59 1.30
C LEU A 60 1.07 7.42 0.10
N ARG A 61 1.26 8.47 -0.71
CA ARG A 61 2.18 8.43 -1.85
C ARG A 61 3.61 8.19 -1.40
N GLU A 62 4.08 8.93 -0.39
CA GLU A 62 5.43 8.77 0.17
C GLU A 62 5.60 7.40 0.82
N PHE A 63 4.64 7.01 1.66
CA PHE A 63 4.63 5.73 2.36
C PHE A 63 4.69 4.53 1.38
N CYS A 64 3.81 4.51 0.37
CA CYS A 64 3.78 3.43 -0.61
C CYS A 64 5.07 3.38 -1.44
N SER A 65 5.62 4.55 -1.82
CA SER A 65 6.88 4.61 -2.57
C SER A 65 8.03 4.02 -1.76
N HIS A 66 8.11 4.36 -0.47
CA HIS A 66 9.12 3.80 0.43
C HIS A 66 8.98 2.28 0.59
N LYS A 67 7.75 1.77 0.79
CA LYS A 67 7.47 0.33 0.86
C LYS A 67 7.89 -0.43 -0.40
N ILE A 68 7.62 0.13 -1.58
CA ILE A 68 8.01 -0.49 -2.86
C ILE A 68 9.53 -0.54 -2.99
N VAL A 69 10.24 0.52 -2.59
CA VAL A 69 11.71 0.55 -2.62
C VAL A 69 12.29 -0.46 -1.63
N GLN A 70 11.77 -0.53 -0.40
CA GLN A 70 12.20 -1.51 0.60
C GLN A 70 11.99 -2.96 0.11
N ALA A 71 10.84 -3.24 -0.50
CA ALA A 71 10.54 -4.56 -1.05
C ALA A 71 11.50 -4.96 -2.18
N ARG A 72 12.03 -3.99 -2.94
CA ARG A 72 13.04 -4.21 -3.98
C ARG A 72 14.46 -4.33 -3.40
N ALA A 73 14.75 -3.63 -2.31
CA ALA A 73 16.03 -3.63 -1.63
C ALA A 73 16.25 -4.83 -0.72
N THR A 74 15.19 -5.60 -0.43
CA THR A 74 15.27 -6.86 0.30
C THR A 74 15.39 -8.00 -0.73
N PRO A 75 16.59 -8.42 -1.13
CA PRO A 75 16.72 -9.69 -1.84
C PRO A 75 16.19 -10.78 -0.91
N ALA A 76 15.34 -11.65 -1.45
CA ALA A 76 14.94 -12.85 -0.75
C ALA A 76 16.19 -13.58 -0.23
N VAL A 77 16.13 -14.02 1.04
CA VAL A 77 17.07 -14.90 1.77
C VAL A 77 18.01 -14.20 2.75
N GLN A 78 17.71 -14.35 4.05
CA GLN A 78 18.53 -15.19 4.94
C GLN A 78 17.72 -15.65 6.17
N VAL A 79 16.98 -16.75 6.01
CA VAL A 79 16.77 -17.69 7.13
C VAL A 79 18.03 -18.53 7.18
N SER A 80 18.97 -18.14 8.04
CA SER A 80 20.04 -19.03 8.47
C SER A 80 19.46 -19.99 9.51
N ARG A 81 19.62 -21.28 9.26
CA ARG A 81 19.27 -22.40 10.15
C ARG A 81 19.98 -22.31 11.50
#